data_AF-A0AAW9SPR8-F1
#
_entry.id   AF-A0AAW9SPR8-F1
#
_cell.length_a   1.000
_cell.length_b   1.000
_cell.length_c   1.000
_cell.angle_alpha   90.00
_cell.angle_beta   90.00
_cell.angle_gamma   90.00
#
_symmetry.space_group_name_H-M   'P 1'
#
loop_
_entity.id
_entity.type
_entity.pdbx_description
1 polymer ?
#
loop_
_entity_poly.entity_id
_entity_poly.type
_entity_poly.pdbx_seq_one_letter_code
_entity_poly.pdbx_strand_id
1 'polypeptide(L)' 'MKKLTKDTLTGICTQMASHDWTDAEINELVDPQLGIITGFQDLLNELDVLRRIDLETTPPALTVQKR' A
#
# COMPACT_ATOMS: atom_id res chain seq x y z
N MET A 1 -3.89 -3.73 -10.70
CA MET A 1 -4.39 -4.41 -9.46
C MET A 1 -5.91 -4.25 -9.26
N LYS A 2 -6.56 -5.08 -8.43
CA LYS A 2 -7.98 -4.87 -8.02
C LYS A 2 -8.10 -3.59 -7.20
N LYS A 3 -9.24 -2.88 -7.30
CA LYS A 3 -9.50 -1.66 -6.54
C LYS A 3 -9.57 -1.98 -5.04
N LEU A 4 -8.85 -1.21 -4.23
CA LEU A 4 -8.92 -1.25 -2.79
C LEU A 4 -10.26 -0.77 -2.27
N THR A 5 -10.69 -1.37 -1.18
CA THR A 5 -11.86 -0.98 -0.41
C THR A 5 -11.42 -0.55 0.98
N LYS A 6 -12.25 0.25 1.65
CA LYS A 6 -12.05 0.63 3.05
C LYS A 6 -11.80 -0.60 3.92
N ASP A 7 -12.63 -1.62 3.80
CA ASP A 7 -12.53 -2.88 4.57
C ASP A 7 -11.17 -3.55 4.43
N THR A 8 -10.58 -3.50 3.23
CA THR A 8 -9.25 -4.07 3.00
C THR A 8 -8.17 -3.29 3.76
N LEU A 9 -8.24 -1.96 3.75
CA LEU A 9 -7.28 -1.11 4.47
C LEU A 9 -7.46 -1.19 5.99
N THR A 10 -8.71 -1.19 6.47
CA THR A 10 -9.01 -1.41 7.89
C THR A 10 -8.43 -2.74 8.38
N GLY A 11 -8.57 -3.82 7.58
CA GLY A 11 -7.97 -5.10 7.90
C GLY A 11 -6.44 -5.06 8.00
N ILE A 12 -5.78 -4.37 7.07
CA ILE A 12 -4.32 -4.19 7.07
C ILE A 12 -3.87 -3.38 8.29
N CYS A 13 -4.50 -2.23 8.56
CA CYS A 13 -4.19 -1.38 9.72
C CYS A 13 -4.41 -2.11 11.05
N THR A 14 -5.40 -3.01 11.12
CA THR A 14 -5.66 -3.82 12.32
C THR A 14 -4.59 -4.91 12.54
N GLN A 15 -4.09 -5.51 11.46
CA GLN A 15 -3.12 -6.62 11.54
C GLN A 15 -1.67 -6.17 11.65
N MET A 16 -1.32 -5.06 11.01
CA MET A 16 -0.03 -4.41 11.20
C MET A 16 -0.15 -3.59 12.47
N ALA A 17 0.53 -3.97 13.56
CA ALA A 17 0.53 -3.27 14.86
C ALA A 17 0.96 -1.80 14.70
N SER A 18 0.04 -0.99 14.23
CA SER A 18 0.20 0.39 13.80
C SER A 18 -0.58 1.25 14.77
N HIS A 19 -0.20 2.53 14.85
CA HIS A 19 -0.96 3.52 15.60
C HIS A 19 -2.44 3.46 15.24
N ASP A 20 -3.33 3.78 16.18
CA ASP A 20 -4.77 3.82 15.93
C ASP A 20 -5.06 4.75 14.75
N TRP A 21 -5.73 4.21 13.73
CA TRP A 21 -6.20 4.98 12.57
C TRP A 21 -7.64 5.39 12.80
N THR A 22 -7.95 6.65 12.50
CA THR A 22 -9.33 7.10 12.46
C THR A 22 -9.98 6.68 11.15
N ASP A 23 -11.31 6.53 11.19
CA ASP A 23 -12.11 6.22 10.01
C ASP A 23 -11.96 7.25 8.89
N ALA A 24 -11.74 8.52 9.24
CA ALA A 24 -11.53 9.60 8.30
C ALA A 24 -10.20 9.43 7.55
N GLU A 25 -9.12 9.08 8.26
CA GLU A 25 -7.81 8.84 7.64
C GLU A 25 -7.84 7.65 6.68
N ILE A 26 -8.54 6.56 7.04
CA ILE A 26 -8.69 5.40 6.14
C ILE A 26 -9.52 5.77 4.91
N ASN A 27 -10.55 6.60 5.06
CA ASN A 27 -11.37 7.04 3.93
C ASN A 27 -10.56 7.89 2.94
N GLU A 28 -9.72 8.81 3.42
CA GLU A 28 -8.85 9.63 2.55
C GLU A 28 -7.88 8.79 1.71
N LEU A 29 -7.48 7.60 2.18
CA LEU A 29 -6.62 6.68 1.42
C LEU A 29 -7.36 6.00 0.25
N VAL A 30 -8.68 5.83 0.37
CA VAL A 30 -9.54 5.17 -0.64
C VAL A 30 -10.16 6.19 -1.59
N ASP A 31 -10.58 7.32 -1.06
CA ASP A 31 -11.27 8.41 -1.74
C ASP A 31 -10.72 9.74 -1.22
N PRO A 32 -9.60 10.24 -1.80
CA PRO A 32 -8.96 11.46 -1.34
C PRO A 32 -9.89 12.67 -1.55
N GLN A 33 -10.19 13.42 -0.49
CA GLN A 33 -11.09 14.58 -0.54
C GLN A 33 -10.40 15.90 -0.19
N LEU A 34 -9.39 15.88 0.69
CA LEU A 34 -8.74 17.11 1.18
C LEU A 34 -7.21 17.01 1.19
N GLY A 35 -6.56 17.59 0.17
CA GLY A 35 -5.11 17.89 0.18
C GLY A 35 -4.17 16.73 -0.19
N ILE A 36 -4.69 15.53 -0.40
CA ILE A 36 -3.94 14.39 -0.94
C ILE A 36 -4.30 14.25 -2.42
N ILE A 37 -3.34 14.51 -3.31
CA ILE A 37 -3.53 14.47 -4.77
C ILE A 37 -3.60 13.02 -5.28
N THR A 38 -3.04 12.06 -4.53
CA THR A 38 -2.86 10.67 -4.94
C THR A 38 -3.33 9.71 -3.86
N GLY A 39 -4.35 8.90 -4.18
CA GLY A 39 -4.85 7.88 -3.28
C GLY A 39 -3.91 6.68 -3.19
N PHE A 40 -4.09 5.83 -2.18
CA PHE A 40 -3.24 4.65 -2.02
C PHE A 40 -3.39 3.65 -3.19
N GLN A 41 -4.55 3.66 -3.86
CA GLN A 41 -4.76 2.90 -5.09
C GLN A 41 -3.82 3.33 -6.23
N ASP A 42 -3.50 4.62 -6.34
CA ASP A 42 -2.66 5.16 -7.40
C ASP A 42 -1.21 4.69 -7.21
N LEU A 43 -0.71 4.75 -5.98
CA LEU A 43 0.59 4.18 -5.62
C LEU A 43 0.67 2.69 -5.98
N LEU A 44 -0.37 1.90 -5.68
CA LEU A 44 -0.38 0.48 -6.02
C LEU A 44 -0.38 0.24 -7.53
N ASN A 45 -1.02 1.11 -8.30
CA ASN A 45 -0.99 1.03 -9.76
C ASN A 45 0.41 1.36 -10.31
N GLU A 46 1.08 2.36 -9.74
CA GLU A 46 2.48 2.68 -10.07
C GLU A 46 3.42 1.52 -9.75
N LEU A 47 3.25 0.88 -8.58
CA LEU A 47 4.04 -0.30 -8.19
C LEU A 47 3.74 -1.53 -9.05
N ASP A 48 2.54 -1.67 -9.60
CA ASP A 48 2.18 -2.76 -10.51
C ASP A 48 3.03 -2.72 -11.80
N VAL A 49 3.59 -1.56 -12.16
CA VAL A 49 4.55 -1.43 -13.27
C VAL A 49 5.84 -2.18 -12.94
N LEU A 50 6.31 -2.11 -11.69
CA LEU A 50 7.54 -2.78 -11.26
C LEU A 50 7.44 -4.31 -11.34
N ARG A 51 6.23 -4.87 -11.17
CA ARG A 51 6.00 -6.32 -11.32
C ARG A 51 6.27 -6.85 -12.73
N ARG A 52 6.29 -5.98 -13.73
CA ARG A 52 6.51 -6.34 -15.14
C ARG A 52 7.99 -6.28 -15.52
N ILE A 53 8.85 -5.81 -14.62
CA ILE A 53 10.29 -5.80 -14.84
C ILE A 53 10.79 -7.23 -14.71
N ASP A 54 11.38 -7.75 -15.78
CA ASP A 54 12.10 -9.02 -15.72
C ASP A 54 13.39 -8.80 -14.91
N LEU A 55 13.48 -9.49 -13.78
CA LEU A 55 14.65 -9.43 -12.90
C LEU A 55 15.72 -10.46 -13.32
N GLU A 56 15.44 -11.29 -14.33
CA GLU A 56 16.30 -12.40 -14.77
C GLU A 56 16.78 -13.23 -13.58
N THR A 57 18.09 -13.39 -13.42
CA THR A 57 18.72 -14.12 -12.30
C THR A 57 19.08 -13.21 -11.13
N THR A 58 18.62 -11.95 -11.11
CA THR A 58 18.97 -10.99 -10.05
C THR A 58 18.34 -11.45 -8.74
N PRO A 59 19.14 -11.91 -7.75
CA PRO A 59 18.59 -12.33 -6.48
C PRO A 59 18.01 -11.10 -5.74
N PRO A 60 17.03 -11.30 -4.83
CA PRO A 60 16.60 -10.23 -3.95
C PRO A 60 17.81 -9.58 -3.26
N ALA A 61 17.80 -8.26 -3.14
CA ALA A 61 18.80 -7.55 -2.34
C ALA A 61 18.87 -8.24 -0.97
N LEU A 62 20.07 -8.70 -0.60
CA LEU A 62 20.39 -9.59 0.51
C LEU A 62 19.42 -9.46 1.70
N THR A 63 18.95 -10.63 2.18
CA THR A 63 18.02 -10.81 3.30
C THR A 63 18.13 -9.73 4.38
N VAL A 64 16.99 -9.12 4.73
CA VAL A 64 16.84 -8.25 5.90
C VAL A 64 17.30 -9.04 7.13
N GLN A 65 18.47 -8.69 7.68
CA GLN A 65 18.88 -9.20 8.99
C GLN A 65 17.94 -8.58 10.03
N LYS A 66 17.10 -9.41 10.66
CA LYS A 66 16.36 -9.00 11.86
C LYS A 66 17.41 -8.59 12.91
N ARG A 67 17.39 -7.33 13.31
CA ARG A 67 18.10 -6.88 14.52
C ARG A 67 17.41 -7.44 15.75
#